data_AF-A0A6A6EHC5-F1
#
_entry.id   AF-A0A6A6EHC5-F1
#
_cell.length_a   1.000
_cell.length_b   1.000
_cell.length_c   1.000
_cell.angle_alpha   90.00
_cell.angle_beta   90.00
_cell.angle_gamma   90.00
#
_symmetry.space_group_name_H-M   'P 1'
#
loop_
_entity.id
_entity.type
_entity.pdbx_description
1 polymer ?
#
loop_
_entity_poly.entity_id
_entity_poly.type
_entity_poly.pdbx_seq_one_letter_code
_entity_poly.pdbx_strand_id
1 'polypeptide(L)'
;MAPVTSKALHPDILNALQNAAKRRNKITVVRKEQQAKKLGAQGYHKMRKKLRRTKFIPPLDADTTQANIYYIKKRFIRFCHENKHRPWIKAIKTKNCDKGFIMTFLHWIYKTYLQLRRKRSKKKTVN
;
A
#
# COMPACT_ATOMS: atom_id res chain seq x y z
N MET A 1 -43.33 -20.77 15.51
CA MET A 1 -41.97 -20.18 15.39
C MET A 1 -41.77 -19.27 16.59
N ALA A 2 -40.89 -19.64 17.53
CA ALA A 2 -40.63 -18.83 18.72
C ALA A 2 -39.80 -17.58 18.34
N PRO A 3 -40.16 -16.37 18.80
CA PRO A 3 -39.36 -15.18 18.57
C PRO A 3 -38.05 -15.30 19.34
N VAL A 4 -36.92 -15.17 18.63
CA VAL A 4 -35.59 -15.13 19.24
C VAL A 4 -35.53 -13.85 20.08
N THR A 5 -35.73 -13.98 21.39
CA THR A 5 -35.57 -12.89 22.35
C THR A 5 -34.17 -12.33 22.22
N SER A 6 -34.03 -11.11 21.69
CA SER A 6 -32.78 -10.37 21.77
C SER A 6 -32.50 -10.08 23.24
N LYS A 7 -31.68 -10.92 23.90
CA LYS A 7 -31.07 -10.53 25.17
C LYS A 7 -30.42 -9.18 24.96
N ALA A 8 -30.90 -8.17 25.68
CA ALA A 8 -30.32 -6.83 25.65
C ALA A 8 -28.82 -6.97 25.93
N LEU A 9 -27.99 -6.64 24.94
CA LEU A 9 -26.54 -6.70 25.07
C LEU A 9 -26.11 -5.79 26.22
N HIS A 10 -25.17 -6.26 27.04
CA HIS A 10 -24.61 -5.45 28.11
C HIS A 10 -24.11 -4.10 27.56
N PRO A 11 -24.37 -2.97 28.22
CA PRO A 11 -24.03 -1.63 27.73
C PRO A 11 -22.57 -1.50 27.28
N ASP A 12 -21.63 -2.14 28.00
CA ASP A 12 -20.22 -2.14 27.62
C ASP A 12 -19.93 -2.88 26.32
N ILE A 13 -20.64 -3.98 26.06
CA ILE A 13 -20.52 -4.74 24.80
C ILE A 13 -21.07 -3.88 23.66
N LEU A 14 -22.21 -3.22 23.88
CA LEU A 14 -22.81 -2.31 22.91
C LEU A 14 -21.88 -1.14 22.59
N ASN A 15 -21.30 -0.51 23.62
CA ASN A 15 -20.32 0.58 23.49
C ASN A 15 -19.04 0.12 22.77
N ALA A 16 -18.50 -1.05 23.11
CA ALA A 16 -17.33 -1.62 22.45
C ALA A 16 -17.60 -1.88 20.96
N LEU A 17 -18.78 -2.43 20.62
CA LEU A 17 -19.19 -2.68 19.24
C LEU A 17 -19.35 -1.37 18.46
N GLN A 18 -19.99 -0.35 19.04
CA GLN A 18 -20.15 0.96 18.42
C GLN A 18 -18.79 1.65 18.20
N ASN A 19 -17.89 1.61 19.18
CA ASN A 19 -16.55 2.17 19.07
C ASN A 19 -15.73 1.45 18.00
N ALA A 20 -15.80 0.12 17.93
CA ALA A 20 -15.18 -0.66 16.87
C ALA A 20 -15.73 -0.31 15.49
N ALA A 21 -17.05 -0.13 15.36
CA ALA A 21 -17.71 0.26 14.12
C ALA A 21 -17.27 1.67 13.66
N LYS A 22 -17.29 2.66 14.56
CA LYS A 22 -16.80 4.03 14.30
C LYS A 22 -15.34 4.02 13.84
N ARG A 23 -14.47 3.27 14.52
CA ARG A 23 -13.05 3.15 14.14
C ARG A 23 -12.88 2.52 12.76
N ARG A 24 -13.64 1.46 12.45
CA ARG A 24 -13.64 0.80 11.13
C ARG A 24 -14.12 1.74 10.02
N ASN A 25 -15.15 2.54 10.28
CA ASN A 25 -15.66 3.52 9.33
C ASN A 25 -14.63 4.61 9.07
N LYS A 26 -14.03 5.21 10.11
CA LYS A 26 -12.98 6.23 9.97
C LYS A 26 -11.80 5.73 9.13
N ILE A 27 -11.31 4.52 9.41
CA ILE A 27 -10.24 3.89 8.61
C ILE A 27 -10.67 3.68 7.15
N THR A 28 -11.93 3.29 6.93
CA THR A 28 -12.46 3.05 5.58
C THR A 28 -12.58 4.34 4.78
N VAL A 29 -13.03 5.44 5.40
CA VAL A 29 -13.12 6.77 4.78
C VAL A 29 -11.74 7.27 4.38
N VAL A 30 -10.79 7.32 5.32
CA VAL A 30 -9.41 7.75 5.05
C VAL A 30 -8.78 6.92 3.92
N ARG A 31 -9.05 5.61 3.89
CA ARG A 31 -8.57 4.74 2.81
C ARG A 31 -9.20 5.09 1.46
N LYS A 32 -10.51 5.30 1.39
CA LYS A 32 -11.21 5.68 0.15
C LYS A 32 -10.65 7.00 -0.38
N GLU A 33 -10.42 7.98 0.49
CA GLU A 33 -9.79 9.25 0.13
C GLU A 33 -8.36 9.06 -0.37
N GLN A 34 -7.54 8.24 0.31
CA GLN A 34 -6.18 7.91 -0.15
C GLN A 34 -6.16 7.14 -1.47
N GLN A 35 -7.15 6.29 -1.72
CA GLN A 35 -7.31 5.59 -3.00
C GLN A 35 -7.72 6.54 -4.12
N ALA A 36 -8.65 7.47 -3.86
CA ALA A 36 -9.03 8.51 -4.82
C ALA A 36 -7.85 9.42 -5.16
N LYS A 37 -6.98 9.70 -4.20
CA LYS A 37 -5.73 10.48 -4.38
C LYS A 37 -4.54 9.64 -4.88
N LYS A 38 -4.72 8.35 -5.17
CA LYS A 38 -3.64 7.49 -5.67
C LYS A 38 -3.33 7.89 -7.12
N LEU A 39 -2.06 8.18 -7.39
CA LEU A 39 -1.61 8.42 -8.76
C LEU A 39 -1.84 7.17 -9.61
N GLY A 40 -2.45 7.35 -10.78
CA GLY A 40 -2.49 6.31 -11.81
C GLY A 40 -1.14 6.18 -12.53
N ALA A 41 -1.03 5.20 -13.42
CA ALA A 41 0.20 4.93 -14.19
C ALA A 41 0.74 6.19 -14.90
N GLN A 42 -0.13 6.95 -15.58
CA GLN A 42 0.25 8.21 -16.23
C GLN A 42 0.79 9.26 -15.25
N GLY A 43 0.25 9.31 -14.03
CA GLY A 43 0.75 10.20 -12.97
C GLY A 43 2.19 9.87 -12.58
N TYR A 44 2.51 8.59 -12.42
CA TYR A 44 3.88 8.13 -12.16
C TYR A 44 4.82 8.37 -13.35
N HIS A 45 4.34 8.24 -14.60
CA HIS A 45 5.13 8.60 -15.77
C HIS A 45 5.47 10.09 -15.83
N LYS A 46 4.51 10.97 -15.52
CA LYS A 46 4.75 12.42 -15.42
C LYS A 46 5.72 12.74 -14.28
N MET A 47 5.54 12.09 -13.12
CA MET A 47 6.44 12.23 -11.97
C MET A 47 7.88 11.84 -12.31
N ARG A 48 8.10 10.72 -13.02
CA ARG A 48 9.43 10.32 -13.49
C ARG A 48 10.15 11.44 -14.24
N LYS A 49 9.46 12.13 -15.16
CA LYS A 49 10.04 13.24 -15.94
C LYS A 49 10.47 14.40 -15.03
N LYS A 50 9.64 14.75 -14.03
CA LYS A 50 9.95 15.79 -13.03
C LYS A 50 11.14 15.38 -12.16
N LEU A 51 11.11 14.17 -11.59
CA LEU A 51 12.12 13.66 -10.66
C LEU A 51 13.48 13.41 -11.34
N ARG A 52 13.51 13.17 -12.65
CA ARG A 52 14.77 13.09 -13.38
C ARG A 52 15.57 14.41 -13.28
N ARG A 53 14.88 15.55 -13.22
CA ARG A 53 15.49 16.90 -13.16
C ARG A 53 15.84 17.34 -11.74
N THR A 54 15.28 16.71 -10.71
CA THR A 54 15.58 17.07 -9.31
C THR A 54 16.94 16.53 -8.90
N LYS A 55 17.66 17.28 -8.04
CA LYS A 55 18.83 16.74 -7.34
C LYS A 55 18.36 15.61 -6.43
N PHE A 56 19.07 14.49 -6.47
CA PHE A 56 18.79 13.33 -5.63
C PHE A 56 20.04 13.07 -4.82
N ILE A 57 19.91 13.13 -3.50
CA ILE A 57 20.95 12.68 -2.58
C ILE A 57 20.73 11.16 -2.45
N PRO A 58 21.71 10.33 -2.83
CA PRO A 58 21.61 8.90 -2.62
C PRO A 58 21.37 8.61 -1.13
N PRO A 59 20.46 7.70 -0.76
CA PRO A 59 20.32 7.31 0.63
C PRO A 59 21.66 6.75 1.12
N LEU A 60 22.16 7.27 2.24
CA LEU A 60 23.34 6.74 2.92
C LEU A 60 23.01 5.31 3.37
N ASP A 61 23.78 4.36 2.85
CA ASP A 61 23.88 2.95 3.22
C ASP A 61 22.59 2.31 3.75
N ALA A 62 21.80 1.76 2.82
CA ALA A 62 20.70 0.87 3.18
C ALA A 62 21.23 -0.55 3.38
N ASP A 63 20.86 -1.19 4.49
CA ASP A 63 21.21 -2.59 4.78
C ASP A 63 20.84 -3.52 3.62
N THR A 64 21.85 -4.08 2.95
CA THR A 64 21.72 -4.97 1.80
C THR A 64 21.55 -6.43 2.20
N THR A 65 20.77 -6.69 3.27
CA THR A 65 20.46 -8.07 3.66
C THR A 65 19.69 -8.80 2.55
N GLN A 66 19.86 -10.12 2.45
CA GLN A 66 19.14 -10.95 1.47
C GLN A 66 17.61 -10.76 1.57
N ALA A 67 17.09 -10.63 2.79
CA ALA A 67 15.69 -10.36 3.05
C ALA A 67 15.25 -9.01 2.46
N ASN A 68 16.01 -7.94 2.70
CA ASN A 68 15.71 -6.61 2.16
C ASN A 68 15.70 -6.62 0.63
N ILE A 69 16.71 -7.24 0.01
CA ILE A 69 16.80 -7.38 -1.45
C ILE A 69 15.59 -8.15 -1.99
N TYR A 70 15.21 -9.26 -1.36
CA TYR A 70 14.04 -10.05 -1.75
C TYR A 70 12.75 -9.21 -1.71
N TYR A 71 12.51 -8.46 -0.64
CA TYR A 71 11.30 -7.65 -0.51
C TYR A 71 11.28 -6.44 -1.45
N ILE A 72 12.43 -5.78 -1.66
CA ILE A 72 12.56 -4.69 -2.64
C ILE A 72 12.26 -5.21 -4.04
N LYS A 73 12.83 -6.36 -4.43
CA LYS A 73 12.56 -6.99 -5.73
C LYS A 73 11.06 -7.29 -5.89
N LYS A 74 10.42 -7.89 -4.89
CA LYS A 74 8.99 -8.21 -4.92
C LYS A 74 8.13 -6.96 -5.12
N ARG A 75 8.49 -5.85 -4.46
CA ARG A 75 7.81 -4.56 -4.65
C ARG A 75 8.07 -3.95 -6.02
N PHE A 76 9.29 -4.07 -6.52
CA PHE A 76 9.65 -3.56 -7.84
C PHE A 76 8.88 -4.26 -8.96
N ILE A 77 8.73 -5.58 -8.87
CA ILE A 77 7.88 -6.37 -9.79
C ILE A 77 6.45 -5.83 -9.78
N ARG A 78 5.87 -5.65 -8.59
CA ARG A 78 4.51 -5.13 -8.42
C ARG A 78 4.36 -3.70 -8.93
N PHE A 79 5.34 -2.84 -8.67
CA PHE A 79 5.39 -1.47 -9.18
C PHE A 79 5.38 -1.45 -10.71
N CYS A 80 6.20 -2.30 -11.35
CA CYS A 80 6.26 -2.37 -12.80
C CYS A 80 4.91 -2.82 -13.39
N HIS A 81 4.28 -3.82 -12.77
CA HIS A 81 2.98 -4.32 -13.21
C HIS A 81 1.85 -3.28 -13.02
N GLU A 82 1.69 -2.72 -11.82
CA GLU A 82 0.61 -1.76 -11.52
C GLU A 82 0.70 -0.47 -12.35
N ASN A 83 1.92 -0.04 -12.69
CA ASN A 83 2.15 1.23 -13.41
C ASN A 83 2.45 1.03 -14.91
N LYS A 84 2.13 -0.15 -15.47
CA LYS A 84 2.29 -0.46 -16.90
C LYS A 84 3.70 -0.16 -17.42
N HIS A 85 4.72 -0.42 -16.61
CA HIS A 85 6.09 -0.39 -17.06
C HIS A 85 6.46 -1.67 -17.80
N ARG A 86 7.65 -1.70 -18.39
CA ARG A 86 8.20 -2.92 -19.01
C ARG A 86 8.31 -4.05 -17.98
N PRO A 87 8.38 -5.32 -18.42
CA PRO A 87 8.73 -6.43 -17.53
C PRO A 87 9.92 -6.06 -16.66
N TRP A 88 9.86 -6.38 -15.37
CA TRP A 88 10.81 -5.89 -14.37
C TRP A 88 12.29 -6.18 -14.76
N ILE A 89 12.54 -7.33 -15.39
CA ILE A 89 13.86 -7.75 -15.90
C ILE A 89 14.39 -6.75 -16.93
N LYS A 90 13.52 -6.21 -17.79
CA LYS A 90 13.89 -5.17 -18.74
C LYS A 90 13.96 -3.80 -18.06
N ALA A 91 13.06 -3.51 -17.13
CA ALA A 91 12.96 -2.22 -16.46
C ALA A 91 14.17 -1.92 -15.55
N ILE A 92 14.76 -2.93 -14.91
CA ILE A 92 15.89 -2.77 -13.98
C ILE A 92 17.23 -2.50 -14.69
N LYS A 93 17.34 -2.81 -15.99
CA LYS A 93 18.57 -2.55 -16.76
C LYS A 93 18.91 -1.06 -16.76
N THR A 94 20.19 -0.71 -16.65
CA THR A 94 20.70 0.68 -16.55
C THR A 94 20.11 1.61 -17.61
N LYS A 95 19.99 1.14 -18.87
CA LYS A 95 19.39 1.91 -19.98
C LYS A 95 17.92 2.31 -19.77
N ASN A 96 17.21 1.62 -18.89
CA ASN A 96 15.78 1.82 -18.63
C ASN A 96 15.49 2.35 -17.22
N CYS A 97 16.41 2.13 -16.28
CA CYS A 97 16.30 2.47 -14.86
C CYS A 97 17.04 3.78 -14.57
N ASP A 98 16.49 4.90 -15.06
CA ASP A 98 17.07 6.21 -14.76
C ASP A 98 16.77 6.66 -13.32
N LYS A 99 17.48 7.70 -12.88
CA LYS A 99 17.27 8.34 -11.56
C LYS A 99 15.80 8.65 -11.28
N GLY A 100 15.08 9.22 -12.24
CA GLY A 100 13.67 9.54 -12.07
C GLY A 100 12.81 8.29 -11.84
N PHE A 101 13.14 7.17 -12.48
CA PHE A 101 12.46 5.90 -12.33
C PHE A 101 12.68 5.32 -10.94
N ILE A 102 13.92 5.34 -10.44
CA ILE A 102 14.27 4.92 -9.08
C ILE A 102 13.51 5.76 -8.06
N MET A 103 13.53 7.09 -8.18
CA MET A 103 12.81 7.97 -7.26
C MET A 103 11.29 7.76 -7.32
N THR A 104 10.75 7.50 -8.50
CA THR A 104 9.31 7.21 -8.67
C THR A 104 8.93 5.89 -7.97
N PHE A 105 9.78 4.88 -8.08
CA PHE A 105 9.61 3.62 -7.35
C PHE A 105 9.66 3.83 -5.83
N LEU A 106 10.63 4.59 -5.33
CA LEU A 106 10.73 4.92 -3.89
C LEU A 106 9.48 5.68 -3.40
N HIS A 107 8.99 6.65 -4.18
CA HIS A 107 7.75 7.37 -3.86
C HIS A 107 6.54 6.42 -3.81
N TRP A 108 6.44 5.50 -4.77
CA TRP A 108 5.38 4.49 -4.80
C TRP A 108 5.45 3.55 -3.59
N ILE A 109 6.65 3.10 -3.20
CA ILE A 109 6.83 2.27 -2.00
C ILE A 109 6.38 3.02 -0.74
N TYR A 110 6.83 4.27 -0.57
CA TYR A 110 6.43 5.09 0.58
C TYR A 110 4.91 5.26 0.66
N LYS A 111 4.27 5.63 -0.46
CA LYS A 111 2.82 5.75 -0.57
C LYS A 111 2.09 4.45 -0.26
N THR A 112 2.64 3.30 -0.67
CA THR A 112 2.01 1.99 -0.43
C THR A 112 2.25 1.44 0.98
N TYR A 113 3.33 1.82 1.66
CA TYR A 113 3.55 1.50 3.08
C TYR A 113 2.60 2.25 4.00
N LEU A 114 2.30 3.51 3.70
CA LEU A 114 1.33 4.31 4.47
C LEU A 114 -0.11 3.78 4.36
N GLN A 115 -0.39 2.94 3.35
CA GLN A 115 -1.68 2.25 3.28
C GLN A 115 -1.68 1.11 4.30
N LEU A 116 -2.30 1.36 5.46
CA LEU A 116 -2.48 0.38 6.55
C LEU A 116 -2.86 -1.00 5.98
N ARG A 117 -1.91 -1.93 6.03
CA ARG A 117 -2.12 -3.32 5.63
C ARG A 117 -3.06 -3.96 6.66
N ARG A 118 -4.29 -4.30 6.25
CA ARG A 118 -5.19 -5.11 7.11
C ARG A 118 -4.47 -6.41 7.47
N LYS A 119 -4.39 -6.75 8.76
CA LYS A 119 -4.30 -8.16 9.16
C LYS A 119 -5.52 -8.85 8.55
N ARG A 120 -5.31 -9.82 7.67
CA ARG A 120 -6.40 -10.70 7.22
C ARG A 120 -6.89 -11.41 8.48
N SER A 121 -8.09 -11.07 8.94
CA SER A 121 -8.80 -11.91 9.89
C SER A 121 -8.95 -13.27 9.21
N LYS A 122 -8.33 -14.32 9.76
CA LYS A 122 -8.69 -15.70 9.34
C LYS A 122 -10.19 -15.82 9.60
N LYS A 123 -10.98 -16.05 8.55
CA LYS A 123 -12.36 -16.50 8.74
C LYS A 123 -12.25 -17.86 9.43
N LYS A 124 -12.64 -17.97 10.69
CA LYS A 124 -12.95 -19.28 11.27
C LYS A 124 -14.22 -19.72 10.56
N THR A 125 -14.10 -20.67 9.63
CA THR A 125 -15.23 -21.47 9.20
C THR A 125 -15.62 -22.31 10.41
N VAL A 126 -16.81 -22.09 10.94
CA VAL A 126 -17.42 -22.98 11.92
C VAL A 126 -18.14 -24.02 11.06
N ASN A 127 -17.66 -25.26 11.09
CA ASN A 127 -18.40 -26.40 10.56
C ASN A 127 -19.47 -26.81 11.56
#